data_AF-A0A5C1AGA9-F1
#
_entry.id   AF-A0A5C1AGA9-F1
#
_cell.length_a   1.000
_cell.length_b   1.000
_cell.length_c   1.000
_cell.angle_alpha   90.00
_cell.angle_beta   90.00
_cell.angle_gamma   90.00
#
_symmetry.space_group_name_H-M   'P 1'
#
loop_
_entity.id
_entity.type
_entity.pdbx_description
1 polymer ?
#
loop_
_entity_poly.entity_id
_entity_poly.type
_entity_poly.pdbx_seq_one_letter_code
_entity_poly.pdbx_strand_id
1 'polypeptide(L)'
;MEKSHAVEVPLAADDVASPVVRYGHPLTAIFFPIKLVALDVDPGWGRVMFEGFDSLRCCRGEHAPYPADDYGAWVYEVVESRWLRERHEYEWGHYQTPLLEEYHHYLFTFHDEFVEAIAKGIWVEPTGLSASDEVAPDHPLMPLPVTLPADPFVLHRLTCEVRTNPLPLPELVERSKLCSQKLFQFYLTLEGTRSASYSAELRTVRGRSTTRMRCGWPYPDGVTIDGIATAEDMMPAWEKYVRGVAQRRMELGKSD
;
A
#
# COMPACT_ATOMS: atom_id res chain seq x y z
N MET A 1 -7.00 -27.36 -1.70
CA MET A 1 -7.11 -27.15 -3.17
C MET A 1 -7.24 -25.65 -3.35
N GLU A 2 -6.40 -25.04 -4.18
CA GLU A 2 -6.41 -23.58 -4.38
C GLU A 2 -7.80 -23.11 -4.84
N LYS A 3 -8.25 -22.00 -4.25
CA LYS A 3 -9.54 -21.36 -4.55
C LYS A 3 -9.36 -19.85 -4.57
N SER A 4 -10.14 -19.17 -5.38
CA SER A 4 -10.23 -17.72 -5.40
C SER A 4 -11.42 -17.25 -4.57
N HIS A 5 -11.18 -16.27 -3.71
CA HIS A 5 -12.21 -15.54 -2.98
C HIS A 5 -12.35 -14.15 -3.55
N ALA A 6 -13.57 -13.73 -3.88
CA ALA A 6 -13.83 -12.41 -4.41
C ALA A 6 -13.37 -11.31 -3.44
N VAL A 7 -12.72 -10.29 -4.01
CA VAL A 7 -12.25 -9.10 -3.30
C VAL A 7 -13.07 -7.92 -3.79
N GLU A 8 -13.75 -7.25 -2.86
CA GLU A 8 -14.51 -6.04 -3.17
C GLU A 8 -13.54 -4.89 -3.48
N VAL A 9 -13.74 -4.26 -4.63
CA VAL A 9 -12.92 -3.15 -5.13
C VAL A 9 -13.80 -2.02 -5.67
N PRO A 10 -13.35 -0.75 -5.62
CA PRO A 10 -14.21 0.41 -5.92
C PRO A 10 -14.56 0.58 -7.39
N LEU A 11 -13.93 -0.14 -8.31
CA LEU A 11 -14.17 -0.08 -9.75
C LEU A 11 -14.42 -1.47 -10.32
N ALA A 12 -15.27 -1.55 -11.34
CA ALA A 12 -15.47 -2.76 -12.14
C ALA A 12 -14.71 -2.66 -13.46
N ALA A 13 -13.95 -3.69 -13.79
CA ALA A 13 -13.36 -3.82 -15.12
C ALA A 13 -14.43 -4.21 -16.16
N ASP A 14 -14.26 -3.71 -17.38
CA ASP A 14 -14.97 -4.21 -18.55
C ASP A 14 -14.66 -5.71 -18.71
N ASP A 15 -15.71 -6.52 -18.84
CA ASP A 15 -15.64 -7.98 -18.83
C ASP A 15 -15.24 -8.59 -20.17
N VAL A 16 -15.12 -7.79 -21.23
CA VAL A 16 -14.69 -8.22 -22.57
C VAL A 16 -13.41 -7.55 -23.04
N ALA A 17 -12.98 -6.46 -22.39
CA ALA A 17 -11.82 -5.70 -22.82
C ALA A 17 -10.51 -6.19 -22.18
N SER A 18 -9.47 -6.31 -23.01
CA SER A 18 -8.14 -6.72 -22.59
C SER A 18 -7.47 -5.68 -21.67
N PRO A 19 -6.75 -6.11 -20.61
CA PRO A 19 -5.95 -5.22 -19.80
C PRO A 19 -4.63 -4.90 -20.52
N VAL A 20 -3.98 -3.82 -20.09
CA VAL A 20 -2.60 -3.51 -20.42
C VAL A 20 -1.76 -3.66 -19.15
N VAL A 21 -0.84 -4.62 -19.14
CA VAL A 21 0.11 -4.80 -18.05
C VAL A 21 1.39 -4.04 -18.35
N ARG A 22 1.76 -3.13 -17.44
CA ARG A 22 3.09 -2.50 -17.43
C ARG A 22 3.91 -3.11 -16.32
N TYR A 23 5.15 -3.47 -16.63
CA TYR A 23 6.08 -4.09 -15.70
C TYR A 23 7.41 -3.34 -15.71
N GLY A 24 7.85 -2.89 -14.53
CA GLY A 24 9.13 -2.23 -14.33
C GLY A 24 9.02 -0.70 -14.15
N HIS A 25 10.12 0.01 -14.43
CA HIS A 25 10.20 1.45 -14.23
C HIS A 25 9.46 2.21 -15.36
N PRO A 26 8.71 3.29 -15.07
CA PRO A 26 8.55 3.95 -13.77
C PRO A 26 7.49 3.32 -12.85
N LEU A 27 6.62 2.45 -13.39
CA LEU A 27 5.49 1.88 -12.66
C LEU A 27 5.15 0.47 -13.15
N THR A 28 4.97 -0.45 -12.19
CA THR A 28 4.29 -1.73 -12.42
C THR A 28 2.81 -1.59 -12.09
N ALA A 29 1.93 -1.82 -13.07
CA ALA A 29 0.49 -1.66 -12.92
C ALA A 29 -0.31 -2.46 -13.95
N ILE A 30 -1.58 -2.69 -13.64
CA ILE A 30 -2.58 -3.23 -14.57
C ILE A 30 -3.52 -2.10 -14.95
N PHE A 31 -3.57 -1.73 -16.22
CA PHE A 31 -4.52 -0.77 -16.76
C PHE A 31 -5.68 -1.53 -17.37
N PHE A 32 -6.91 -1.11 -17.12
CA PHE A 32 -8.10 -1.80 -17.62
C PHE A 32 -9.18 -0.79 -18.01
N PRO A 33 -9.96 -1.06 -19.07
CA PRO A 33 -11.16 -0.28 -19.37
C PRO A 33 -12.20 -0.46 -18.26
N ILE A 34 -12.83 0.63 -17.82
CA ILE A 34 -13.85 0.57 -16.77
C ILE A 34 -15.19 0.15 -17.40
N LYS A 35 -15.95 -0.71 -16.71
CA LYS A 35 -17.29 -1.11 -17.17
C LYS A 35 -18.27 0.06 -17.08
N LEU A 36 -18.87 0.45 -18.19
CA LEU A 36 -19.94 1.46 -18.21
C LEU A 36 -21.25 0.90 -17.64
N VAL A 37 -21.97 1.77 -16.91
CA VAL A 37 -23.40 1.57 -16.59
C VAL A 37 -24.30 2.49 -17.46
N ALA A 38 -23.74 3.50 -18.15
CA ALA A 38 -24.48 4.46 -18.97
C ALA A 38 -23.82 4.70 -20.34
N LEU A 39 -24.63 4.87 -21.40
CA LEU A 39 -24.22 4.71 -22.80
C LEU A 39 -23.45 5.87 -23.46
N ASP A 40 -23.27 7.03 -22.81
CA ASP A 40 -22.82 8.27 -23.49
C ASP A 40 -21.55 8.93 -22.93
N VAL A 41 -20.72 8.20 -22.18
CA VAL A 41 -19.43 8.71 -21.68
C VAL A 41 -18.35 7.68 -21.96
N ASP A 42 -17.18 8.10 -22.45
CA ASP A 42 -15.99 7.23 -22.48
C ASP A 42 -15.70 6.80 -21.02
N PRO A 43 -15.74 5.49 -20.69
CA PRO A 43 -15.55 5.04 -19.31
C PRO A 43 -14.19 5.41 -18.74
N GLY A 44 -13.24 5.72 -19.62
CA GLY A 44 -11.85 5.89 -19.26
C GLY A 44 -11.22 4.57 -18.83
N TRP A 45 -10.06 4.71 -18.19
CA TRP A 45 -9.24 3.60 -17.73
C TRP A 45 -9.15 3.61 -16.22
N GLY A 46 -9.22 2.42 -15.64
CA GLY A 46 -8.83 2.13 -14.26
C GLY A 46 -7.39 1.63 -14.22
N ARG A 47 -6.77 1.74 -13.04
CA ARG A 47 -5.40 1.27 -12.80
C ARG A 47 -5.33 0.53 -11.47
N VAL A 48 -4.74 -0.67 -11.49
CA VAL A 48 -4.33 -1.39 -10.28
C VAL A 48 -2.84 -1.19 -10.09
N MET A 49 -2.48 -0.69 -8.91
CA MET A 49 -1.12 -0.58 -8.41
C MET A 49 -0.91 -1.52 -7.22
N PHE A 50 0.36 -1.80 -6.90
CA PHE A 50 0.74 -2.81 -5.92
C PHE A 50 1.52 -2.20 -4.76
N GLU A 51 1.13 -2.54 -3.53
CA GLU A 51 1.96 -2.33 -2.35
C GLU A 51 2.92 -3.51 -2.21
N GLY A 52 4.23 -3.24 -2.17
CA GLY A 52 5.24 -4.27 -1.99
C GLY A 52 5.12 -5.35 -3.07
N PHE A 53 5.17 -4.95 -4.34
CA PHE A 53 5.14 -5.87 -5.47
C PHE A 53 6.28 -6.90 -5.41
N ASP A 54 5.96 -8.18 -5.62
CA ASP A 54 6.94 -9.27 -5.72
C ASP A 54 7.04 -9.80 -7.15
N SER A 55 5.91 -10.27 -7.69
CA SER A 55 5.89 -10.96 -8.98
C SER A 55 4.53 -10.89 -9.65
N LEU A 56 4.52 -11.11 -10.97
CA LEU A 56 3.33 -11.07 -11.81
C LEU A 56 3.39 -12.15 -12.90
N ARG A 57 2.22 -12.68 -13.26
CA ARG A 57 2.02 -13.59 -14.40
C ARG A 57 0.84 -13.11 -15.22
N CYS A 58 0.91 -13.29 -16.52
CA CYS A 58 -0.23 -13.14 -17.41
C CYS A 58 -0.50 -14.48 -18.07
N CYS A 59 -1.75 -14.91 -18.11
CA CYS A 59 -2.16 -16.08 -18.87
C CYS A 59 -3.47 -15.82 -19.62
N ARG A 60 -3.79 -16.72 -20.55
CA ARG A 60 -5.02 -16.71 -21.33
C ARG A 60 -5.63 -18.11 -21.30
N GLY A 61 -6.94 -18.19 -21.15
CA GLY A 61 -7.67 -19.45 -21.15
C GLY A 61 -9.19 -19.24 -21.13
N GLU A 62 -9.92 -20.24 -21.63
CA GLU A 62 -11.39 -20.23 -21.65
C GLU A 62 -11.99 -20.29 -20.23
N HIS A 63 -11.22 -20.79 -19.26
CA HIS A 63 -11.65 -20.95 -17.88
C HIS A 63 -10.66 -20.29 -16.92
N ALA A 64 -11.20 -19.70 -15.85
CA ALA A 64 -10.39 -19.13 -14.77
C ALA A 64 -9.44 -20.20 -14.18
N PRO A 65 -8.18 -19.84 -13.82
CA PRO A 65 -7.21 -20.80 -13.32
C PRO A 65 -7.61 -21.47 -11.99
N TYR A 66 -8.49 -20.82 -11.23
CA TYR A 66 -8.91 -21.25 -9.90
C TYR A 66 -10.44 -21.23 -9.78
N PRO A 67 -11.05 -22.18 -9.06
CA PRO A 67 -12.47 -22.12 -8.72
C PRO A 67 -12.77 -20.91 -7.82
N ALA A 68 -13.76 -20.12 -8.21
CA ALA A 68 -14.20 -18.90 -7.51
C ALA A 68 -15.47 -19.15 -6.68
N ASP A 69 -15.62 -18.40 -5.58
CA ASP A 69 -16.87 -18.35 -4.80
C ASP A 69 -17.93 -17.41 -5.41
N ASP A 70 -17.50 -16.36 -6.11
CA ASP A 70 -18.36 -15.46 -6.89
C ASP A 70 -17.76 -15.19 -8.28
N TYR A 71 -18.34 -15.78 -9.32
CA TYR A 71 -17.89 -15.60 -10.71
C TYR A 71 -18.22 -14.22 -11.30
N GLY A 72 -18.97 -13.37 -10.60
CA GLY A 72 -19.27 -12.00 -11.01
C GLY A 72 -18.18 -10.99 -10.65
N ALA A 73 -17.25 -11.36 -9.76
CA ALA A 73 -16.12 -10.51 -9.39
C ALA A 73 -15.03 -10.53 -10.48
N TRP A 74 -14.16 -9.52 -10.46
CA TRP A 74 -13.01 -9.45 -11.37
C TRP A 74 -11.67 -9.40 -10.64
N VAL A 75 -11.69 -9.25 -9.32
CA VAL A 75 -10.51 -9.30 -8.44
C VAL A 75 -10.74 -10.37 -7.38
N TYR A 76 -9.73 -11.19 -7.17
CA TYR A 76 -9.78 -12.29 -6.24
C TYR A 76 -8.48 -12.42 -5.44
N GLU A 77 -8.57 -12.95 -4.23
CA GLU A 77 -7.43 -13.49 -3.49
C GLU A 77 -7.43 -15.02 -3.62
N VAL A 78 -6.32 -15.59 -4.10
CA VAL A 78 -6.12 -17.04 -4.20
C VAL A 78 -5.64 -17.56 -2.84
N VAL A 79 -6.53 -18.26 -2.15
CA VAL A 79 -6.27 -18.86 -0.84
C VAL A 79 -5.54 -20.19 -1.02
N GLU A 80 -4.65 -20.48 -0.07
CA GLU A 80 -3.75 -21.63 -0.12
C GLU A 80 -2.81 -21.65 -1.34
N SER A 81 -2.54 -20.47 -1.92
CA SER A 81 -1.69 -20.29 -3.12
C SER A 81 -0.39 -21.08 -3.03
N ARG A 82 -0.25 -22.06 -3.92
CA ARG A 82 0.97 -22.85 -4.11
C ARG A 82 2.09 -21.96 -4.62
N TRP A 83 1.80 -21.06 -5.54
CA TRP A 83 2.80 -20.13 -6.08
C TRP A 83 3.39 -19.23 -4.98
N LEU A 84 2.56 -18.70 -4.09
CA LEU A 84 3.03 -17.89 -2.96
C LEU A 84 3.89 -18.71 -1.98
N ARG A 85 3.53 -19.96 -1.70
CA ARG A 85 4.35 -20.86 -0.86
C ARG A 85 5.70 -21.15 -1.50
N GLU A 86 5.74 -21.48 -2.79
CA GLU A 86 6.98 -21.73 -3.52
C GLU A 86 7.88 -20.50 -3.54
N ARG A 87 7.31 -19.29 -3.74
CA ARG A 87 8.04 -18.03 -3.62
C ARG A 87 8.58 -17.83 -2.20
N HIS A 88 7.76 -18.06 -1.19
CA HIS A 88 8.19 -17.94 0.21
C HIS A 88 9.33 -18.89 0.56
N GLU A 89 9.25 -20.16 0.18
CA GLU A 89 10.31 -21.15 0.45
C GLU A 89 11.64 -20.70 -0.16
N TYR A 90 11.62 -20.19 -1.40
CA TYR A 90 12.79 -19.63 -2.04
C TYR A 90 13.34 -18.41 -1.30
N GLU A 91 12.51 -17.40 -1.05
CA GLU A 91 12.92 -16.13 -0.42
C GLU A 91 13.38 -16.34 1.03
N TRP A 92 12.71 -17.21 1.77
CA TRP A 92 13.07 -17.54 3.15
C TRP A 92 14.43 -18.23 3.21
N GLY A 93 14.70 -19.17 2.29
CA GLY A 93 15.97 -19.88 2.23
C GLY A 93 17.19 -19.00 1.91
N HIS A 94 16.98 -17.85 1.26
CA HIS A 94 18.07 -16.97 0.80
C HIS A 94 18.16 -15.63 1.55
N TYR A 95 17.01 -15.04 1.89
CA TYR A 95 16.90 -13.66 2.37
C TYR A 95 16.09 -13.53 3.66
N GLN A 96 15.53 -14.63 4.18
CA GLN A 96 14.67 -14.64 5.37
C GLN A 96 13.45 -13.71 5.24
N THR A 97 12.91 -13.54 4.04
CA THR A 97 11.74 -12.69 3.78
C THR A 97 10.43 -13.45 4.09
N PRO A 98 9.60 -12.97 5.04
CA PRO A 98 8.39 -13.68 5.47
C PRO A 98 7.18 -13.44 4.53
N LEU A 99 7.27 -13.86 3.27
CA LEU A 99 6.20 -13.60 2.29
C LEU A 99 4.81 -14.11 2.72
N LEU A 100 4.70 -15.29 3.36
CA LEU A 100 3.40 -15.84 3.77
C LEU A 100 2.66 -15.03 4.84
N GLU A 101 3.37 -14.15 5.55
CA GLU A 101 2.79 -13.33 6.61
C GLU A 101 2.25 -12.00 6.08
N GLU A 102 2.87 -11.46 5.02
CA GLU A 102 2.61 -10.10 4.55
C GLU A 102 2.07 -10.01 3.12
N TYR A 103 2.19 -11.07 2.33
CA TYR A 103 1.83 -11.05 0.91
C TYR A 103 0.61 -11.91 0.62
N HIS A 104 -0.09 -11.52 -0.44
CA HIS A 104 -1.27 -12.17 -0.97
C HIS A 104 -1.02 -12.54 -2.43
N HIS A 105 -1.71 -13.60 -2.88
CA HIS A 105 -1.79 -13.93 -4.30
C HIS A 105 -3.11 -13.38 -4.85
N TYR A 106 -3.03 -12.36 -5.69
CA TYR A 106 -4.18 -11.76 -6.37
C TYR A 106 -4.37 -12.34 -7.76
N LEU A 107 -5.62 -12.56 -8.15
CA LEU A 107 -6.05 -12.88 -9.51
C LEU A 107 -6.98 -11.78 -10.02
N PHE A 108 -6.69 -11.26 -11.20
CA PHE A 108 -7.50 -10.30 -11.95
C PHE A 108 -8.01 -10.97 -13.22
N THR A 109 -9.30 -10.89 -13.50
CA THR A 109 -9.93 -11.58 -14.63
C THR A 109 -10.52 -10.58 -15.62
N PHE A 110 -10.17 -10.74 -16.90
CA PHE A 110 -10.61 -9.91 -18.02
C PHE A 110 -11.01 -10.84 -19.18
N HIS A 111 -12.27 -11.28 -19.21
CA HIS A 111 -12.73 -12.32 -20.14
C HIS A 111 -11.88 -13.61 -20.08
N ASP A 112 -11.16 -13.92 -21.15
CA ASP A 112 -10.26 -15.05 -21.31
C ASP A 112 -8.81 -14.72 -20.95
N GLU A 113 -8.54 -13.50 -20.47
CA GLU A 113 -7.23 -13.04 -20.01
C GLU A 113 -7.19 -12.91 -18.49
N PHE A 114 -6.11 -13.39 -17.89
CA PHE A 114 -5.92 -13.38 -16.45
C PHE A 114 -4.56 -12.77 -16.12
N VAL A 115 -4.56 -11.90 -15.12
CA VAL A 115 -3.33 -11.38 -14.54
C VAL A 115 -3.27 -11.86 -13.10
N GLU A 116 -2.17 -12.46 -12.70
CA GLU A 116 -1.93 -12.90 -11.33
C GLU A 116 -0.77 -12.07 -10.75
N ALA A 117 -0.85 -11.69 -9.48
CA ALA A 117 0.20 -10.93 -8.82
C ALA A 117 0.42 -11.37 -7.37
N ILE A 118 1.68 -11.39 -6.94
CA ILE A 118 2.04 -11.49 -5.53
C ILE A 118 2.43 -10.09 -5.03
N ALA A 119 1.70 -9.59 -4.04
CA ALA A 119 1.91 -8.26 -3.45
C ALA A 119 1.39 -8.21 -2.01
N LYS A 120 1.82 -7.23 -1.21
CA LYS A 120 1.28 -6.99 0.14
C LYS A 120 -0.13 -6.39 0.15
N GLY A 121 -0.46 -5.72 -0.94
CA GLY A 121 -1.74 -5.06 -1.12
C GLY A 121 -1.90 -4.55 -2.54
N ILE A 122 -3.13 -4.16 -2.88
CA ILE A 122 -3.50 -3.58 -4.15
C ILE A 122 -4.20 -2.24 -3.93
N TRP A 123 -3.95 -1.29 -4.81
CA TRP A 123 -4.65 -0.02 -4.85
C TRP A 123 -5.30 0.14 -6.21
N VAL A 124 -6.64 0.28 -6.21
CA VAL A 124 -7.42 0.51 -7.42
C VAL A 124 -7.67 2.01 -7.48
N GLU A 125 -6.98 2.70 -8.39
CA GLU A 125 -7.11 4.14 -8.50
C GLU A 125 -8.45 4.54 -9.11
N PRO A 126 -9.06 5.63 -8.62
CA PRO A 126 -10.28 6.16 -9.17
C PRO A 126 -10.08 6.70 -10.60
N THR A 127 -11.19 6.76 -11.34
CA THR A 127 -11.27 7.09 -12.77
C THR A 127 -10.64 8.44 -13.15
N GLY A 128 -10.11 8.56 -14.36
CA GLY A 128 -9.70 9.85 -14.95
C GLY A 128 -8.21 10.01 -15.20
N LEU A 129 -7.41 9.00 -14.82
CA LEU A 129 -6.06 8.90 -15.32
C LEU A 129 -6.12 8.41 -16.76
N SER A 130 -5.51 9.18 -17.66
CA SER A 130 -5.03 8.62 -18.93
C SER A 130 -4.08 7.45 -18.61
N ALA A 131 -3.64 6.69 -19.61
CA ALA A 131 -2.57 5.70 -19.43
C ALA A 131 -1.19 6.35 -19.10
N SER A 132 -1.19 7.42 -18.30
CA SER A 132 -0.05 8.13 -17.72
C SER A 132 0.63 7.29 -16.64
N ASP A 133 1.91 7.58 -16.43
CA ASP A 133 2.72 7.00 -15.36
C ASP A 133 2.64 7.84 -14.06
N GLU A 134 1.94 8.97 -14.06
CA GLU A 134 1.75 9.78 -12.85
C GLU A 134 0.84 9.06 -11.85
N VAL A 135 1.30 8.98 -10.61
CA VAL A 135 0.56 8.40 -9.48
C VAL A 135 -0.40 9.45 -8.91
N ALA A 136 -1.62 9.06 -8.58
CA ALA A 136 -2.59 9.99 -8.02
C ALA A 136 -2.05 10.64 -6.73
N PRO A 137 -2.26 11.95 -6.49
CA PRO A 137 -1.76 12.62 -5.29
C PRO A 137 -2.30 12.04 -3.97
N ASP A 138 -3.46 11.39 -4.00
CA ASP A 138 -4.12 10.73 -2.88
C ASP A 138 -3.74 9.24 -2.75
N HIS A 139 -2.84 8.75 -3.61
CA HIS A 139 -2.39 7.36 -3.57
C HIS A 139 -1.79 7.04 -2.19
N PRO A 140 -2.21 5.94 -1.53
CA PRO A 140 -1.91 5.67 -0.13
C PRO A 140 -0.42 5.49 0.16
N LEU A 141 0.36 5.09 -0.85
CA LEU A 141 1.82 4.97 -0.76
C LEU A 141 2.57 6.31 -0.92
N MET A 142 1.93 7.37 -1.40
CA MET A 142 2.54 8.70 -1.52
C MET A 142 2.58 9.44 -0.18
N PRO A 143 3.52 10.38 0.03
CA PRO A 143 3.51 11.25 1.21
C PRO A 143 2.17 11.99 1.35
N LEU A 144 1.74 12.23 2.58
CA LEU A 144 0.59 13.07 2.87
C LEU A 144 0.81 14.48 2.27
N PRO A 145 -0.23 15.08 1.65
CA PRO A 145 -0.11 16.39 1.02
C PRO A 145 0.44 17.45 1.98
N VAL A 146 1.37 18.27 1.48
CA VAL A 146 1.98 19.36 2.26
C VAL A 146 1.00 20.46 2.65
N THR A 147 -0.16 20.51 1.99
CA THR A 147 -1.26 21.44 2.25
C THR A 147 -2.11 21.06 3.45
N LEU A 148 -1.98 19.82 3.95
CA LEU A 148 -2.70 19.41 5.16
C LEU A 148 -2.17 20.14 6.39
N PRO A 149 -3.06 20.46 7.36
CA PRO A 149 -2.66 20.98 8.66
C PRO A 149 -1.58 20.10 9.29
N ALA A 150 -0.62 20.77 9.93
CA ALA A 150 0.46 20.12 10.65
C ALA A 150 0.42 20.60 12.10
N ASP A 151 0.57 19.66 13.03
CA ASP A 151 0.63 19.93 14.47
C ASP A 151 2.10 20.07 14.87
N PRO A 152 2.61 21.30 15.11
CA PRO A 152 4.00 21.53 15.44
C PRO A 152 4.26 21.27 16.93
N PHE A 153 5.43 20.73 17.23
CA PHE A 153 5.92 20.56 18.60
C PHE A 153 7.44 20.52 18.62
N VAL A 154 8.02 20.54 19.83
CA VAL A 154 9.48 20.53 20.02
C VAL A 154 9.87 19.32 20.85
N LEU A 155 10.81 18.53 20.33
CA LEU A 155 11.44 17.42 21.04
C LEU A 155 12.96 17.63 21.04
N HIS A 156 13.59 17.56 22.20
CA HIS A 156 15.04 17.75 22.34
C HIS A 156 15.59 18.98 21.59
N ARG A 157 14.85 20.11 21.66
CA ARG A 157 15.13 21.40 20.97
C ARG A 157 15.01 21.37 19.44
N LEU A 158 14.64 20.24 18.86
CA LEU A 158 14.41 20.12 17.42
C LEU A 158 12.92 20.33 17.10
N THR A 159 12.67 21.09 16.03
CA THR A 159 11.31 21.37 15.56
C THR A 159 10.76 20.17 14.81
N CYS A 160 9.61 19.68 15.27
CA CYS A 160 8.91 18.54 14.72
C CYS A 160 7.51 18.96 14.28
N GLU A 161 6.95 18.26 13.30
CA GLU A 161 5.52 18.38 12.96
C GLU A 161 4.95 17.00 12.65
N VAL A 162 3.67 16.79 12.97
CA VAL A 162 2.90 15.62 12.56
C VAL A 162 1.77 16.08 11.66
N ARG A 163 1.58 15.39 10.54
CA ARG A 163 0.37 15.46 9.72
C ARG A 163 -0.48 14.23 9.96
N THR A 164 -1.78 14.45 10.06
CA THR A 164 -2.78 13.39 10.16
C THR A 164 -3.50 13.24 8.83
N ASN A 165 -3.83 12.01 8.46
CA ASN A 165 -4.65 11.75 7.29
C ASN A 165 -6.05 12.36 7.50
N PRO A 166 -6.57 13.16 6.54
CA PRO A 166 -7.84 13.85 6.72
C PRO A 166 -9.07 12.94 6.63
N LEU A 167 -8.91 11.71 6.11
CA LEU A 167 -10.04 10.80 5.96
C LEU A 167 -10.55 10.30 7.32
N PRO A 168 -11.87 10.13 7.49
CA PRO A 168 -12.43 9.53 8.69
C PRO A 168 -11.84 8.14 8.95
N LEU A 169 -11.63 7.81 10.23
CA LEU A 169 -11.04 6.53 10.60
C LEU A 169 -11.80 5.29 10.04
N PRO A 170 -13.14 5.23 10.04
CA PRO A 170 -13.85 4.10 9.43
C PRO A 170 -13.52 3.90 7.95
N GLU A 171 -13.32 5.00 7.21
CA GLU A 171 -12.93 4.96 5.80
C GLU A 171 -11.47 4.48 5.64
N LEU A 172 -10.56 4.93 6.51
CA LEU A 172 -9.18 4.43 6.52
C LEU A 172 -9.12 2.93 6.85
N VAL A 173 -9.93 2.45 7.79
CA VAL A 173 -10.04 1.03 8.11
C VAL A 173 -10.54 0.24 6.90
N GLU A 174 -11.56 0.73 6.21
CA GLU A 174 -12.08 0.07 5.00
C GLU A 174 -11.02 0.00 3.89
N ARG A 175 -10.41 1.14 3.55
CA ARG A 175 -9.35 1.21 2.53
C ARG A 175 -8.12 0.37 2.90
N SER A 176 -7.83 0.26 4.20
CA SER A 176 -6.71 -0.55 4.72
C SER A 176 -6.86 -2.05 4.51
N LYS A 177 -8.03 -2.53 4.07
CA LYS A 177 -8.26 -3.94 3.68
C LYS A 177 -7.59 -4.31 2.37
N LEU A 178 -7.37 -3.34 1.48
CA LEU A 178 -6.73 -3.58 0.17
C LEU A 178 -5.27 -3.12 0.14
N CYS A 179 -4.97 -1.96 0.73
CA CYS A 179 -3.62 -1.38 0.75
C CYS A 179 -3.39 -0.58 2.03
N SER A 180 -2.17 -0.61 2.59
CA SER A 180 -1.83 0.16 3.79
C SER A 180 -2.16 1.63 3.64
N GLN A 181 -2.81 2.22 4.65
CA GLN A 181 -3.20 3.62 4.67
C GLN A 181 -2.34 4.39 5.68
N LYS A 182 -1.79 5.54 5.31
CA LYS A 182 -1.09 6.39 6.28
C LYS A 182 -2.10 6.97 7.28
N LEU A 183 -1.87 6.80 8.57
CA LEU A 183 -2.57 7.49 9.65
C LEU A 183 -1.89 8.83 9.96
N PHE A 184 -0.58 8.78 10.13
CA PHE A 184 0.24 9.92 10.51
C PHE A 184 1.53 9.95 9.70
N GLN A 185 2.04 11.17 9.47
CA GLN A 185 3.36 11.38 8.92
C GLN A 185 4.11 12.41 9.78
N PHE A 186 5.23 11.96 10.34
CA PHE A 186 6.09 12.77 11.18
C PHE A 186 7.24 13.35 10.37
N TYR A 187 7.50 14.64 10.59
CA TYR A 187 8.57 15.39 9.96
C TYR A 187 9.47 16.01 11.01
N LEU A 188 10.76 16.05 10.68
CA LEU A 188 11.78 16.73 11.46
C LEU A 188 12.33 17.89 10.62
N THR A 189 12.48 19.06 11.24
CA THR A 189 13.14 20.20 10.62
C THR A 189 14.54 20.36 11.19
N LEU A 190 15.54 20.28 10.32
CA LEU A 190 16.95 20.49 10.65
C LEU A 190 17.50 21.58 9.74
N GLU A 191 18.12 22.62 10.31
CA GLU A 191 18.79 23.69 9.53
C GLU A 191 17.85 24.31 8.48
N GLY A 192 16.58 24.51 8.84
CA GLY A 192 15.53 25.03 7.95
C GLY A 192 15.01 24.05 6.89
N THR A 193 15.58 22.84 6.80
CA THR A 193 15.14 21.80 5.87
C THR A 193 14.20 20.83 6.58
N ARG A 194 12.97 20.74 6.09
CA ARG A 194 11.97 19.77 6.54
C ARG A 194 12.11 18.47 5.78
N SER A 195 12.25 17.34 6.48
CA SER A 195 12.23 16.01 5.88
C SER A 195 11.17 15.12 6.53
N ALA A 196 10.49 14.31 5.72
CA ALA A 196 9.64 13.25 6.23
C ALA A 196 10.54 12.21 6.89
N SER A 197 10.35 11.95 8.18
CA SER A 197 11.18 10.98 8.89
C SER A 197 10.44 9.66 9.12
N TYR A 198 9.12 9.68 9.37
CA TYR A 198 8.33 8.48 9.67
C TYR A 198 6.91 8.55 9.11
N SER A 199 6.35 7.39 8.79
CA SER A 199 4.91 7.18 8.59
C SER A 199 4.39 6.11 9.55
N ALA A 200 3.20 6.33 10.09
CA ALA A 200 2.39 5.30 10.73
C ALA A 200 1.35 4.82 9.72
N GLU A 201 1.37 3.52 9.40
CA GLU A 201 0.56 2.92 8.35
C GLU A 201 -0.37 1.86 8.94
N LEU A 202 -1.67 2.01 8.69
CA LEU A 202 -2.73 1.08 9.05
C LEU A 202 -2.91 0.04 7.95
N ARG A 203 -2.90 -1.25 8.32
CA ARG A 203 -3.29 -2.36 7.46
C ARG A 203 -4.32 -3.22 8.18
N THR A 204 -5.38 -3.63 7.48
CA THR A 204 -6.37 -4.58 7.99
C THR A 204 -6.35 -5.84 7.17
N VAL A 205 -5.98 -6.97 7.78
CA VAL A 205 -5.95 -8.28 7.13
C VAL A 205 -6.83 -9.24 7.92
N ARG A 206 -7.79 -9.88 7.25
CA ARG A 206 -8.72 -10.86 7.87
C ARG A 206 -9.39 -10.33 9.15
N GLY A 207 -9.84 -9.08 9.09
CA GLY A 207 -10.53 -8.39 10.20
C GLY A 207 -9.62 -7.93 11.34
N ARG A 208 -8.30 -8.12 11.25
CA ARG A 208 -7.33 -7.62 12.23
C ARG A 208 -6.62 -6.41 11.68
N SER A 209 -6.80 -5.28 12.33
CA SER A 209 -6.06 -4.06 12.04
C SER A 209 -4.74 -4.04 12.81
N THR A 210 -3.66 -3.66 12.14
CA THR A 210 -2.35 -3.40 12.74
C THR A 210 -1.83 -2.07 12.23
N THR A 211 -1.13 -1.35 13.09
CA THR A 211 -0.43 -0.13 12.72
C THR A 211 1.06 -0.39 12.73
N ARG A 212 1.71 -0.21 11.58
CA ARG A 212 3.16 -0.31 11.43
C ARG A 212 3.78 1.08 11.27
N MET A 213 4.72 1.39 12.13
CA MET A 213 5.61 2.53 11.97
C MET A 213 6.77 2.13 11.08
N ARG A 214 6.86 2.72 9.88
CA ARG A 214 8.05 2.54 9.04
C ARG A 214 9.13 3.51 9.48
N CYS A 215 10.31 2.95 9.76
CA CYS A 215 11.48 3.67 10.22
C CYS A 215 12.72 3.04 9.58
N GLY A 216 13.69 3.86 9.17
CA GLY A 216 15.04 3.36 8.90
C GLY A 216 15.82 3.17 10.20
N TRP A 217 16.06 4.26 10.93
CA TRP A 217 16.87 4.27 12.15
C TRP A 217 16.18 5.10 13.24
N PRO A 218 16.09 4.65 14.52
CA PRO A 218 16.79 3.51 15.12
C PRO A 218 16.00 2.19 15.11
N TYR A 219 14.90 2.10 14.35
CA TYR A 219 14.04 0.93 14.27
C TYR A 219 14.02 0.38 12.83
N PRO A 220 15.05 -0.37 12.39
CA PRO A 220 15.10 -0.89 11.02
C PRO A 220 13.92 -1.81 10.68
N ASP A 221 13.39 -2.51 11.68
CA ASP A 221 12.22 -3.38 11.53
C ASP A 221 10.89 -2.64 11.81
N GLY A 222 10.96 -1.34 12.11
CA GLY A 222 9.81 -0.54 12.52
C GLY A 222 9.29 -0.85 13.92
N VAL A 223 8.10 -0.32 14.22
CA VAL A 223 7.31 -0.66 15.41
C VAL A 223 5.93 -1.11 14.94
N THR A 224 5.45 -2.24 15.43
CA THR A 224 4.11 -2.75 15.11
C THR A 224 3.25 -2.69 16.36
N ILE A 225 2.05 -2.13 16.22
CA ILE A 225 1.03 -2.06 17.26
C ILE A 225 -0.21 -2.80 16.77
N ASP A 226 -0.74 -3.68 17.62
CA ASP A 226 -2.01 -4.33 17.38
C ASP A 226 -3.14 -3.29 17.50
N GLY A 227 -3.96 -3.20 16.46
CA GLY A 227 -5.02 -2.21 16.36
C GLY A 227 -4.61 -0.93 15.65
N ILE A 228 -5.45 0.09 15.85
CA ILE A 228 -5.32 1.42 15.26
C ILE A 228 -4.59 2.29 16.27
N ALA A 229 -3.36 2.70 15.94
CA ALA A 229 -2.58 3.53 16.85
C ALA A 229 -3.03 5.00 16.81
N THR A 230 -2.82 5.69 17.92
CA THR A 230 -2.95 7.13 18.07
C THR A 230 -1.59 7.81 17.95
N ALA A 231 -1.58 9.15 17.80
CA ALA A 231 -0.32 9.90 17.83
C ALA A 231 0.42 9.75 19.18
N GLU A 232 -0.30 9.57 20.28
CA GLU A 232 0.29 9.35 21.61
C GLU A 232 1.03 8.02 21.68
N ASP A 233 0.48 6.96 21.10
CA ASP A 233 1.13 5.64 21.01
C ASP A 233 2.45 5.70 20.22
N MET A 234 2.57 6.64 19.27
CA MET A 234 3.78 6.82 18.45
C MET A 234 4.85 7.65 19.15
N MET A 235 4.47 8.47 20.14
CA MET A 235 5.35 9.44 20.77
C MET A 235 6.64 8.84 21.35
N PRO A 236 6.63 7.68 22.05
CA PRO A 236 7.87 7.08 22.55
C PRO A 236 8.88 6.75 21.44
N ALA A 237 8.39 6.29 20.28
CA ALA A 237 9.24 5.98 19.15
C ALA A 237 9.80 7.25 18.49
N TRP A 238 8.98 8.29 18.33
CA TRP A 238 9.42 9.59 17.83
C TRP A 238 10.45 10.23 18.76
N GLU A 239 10.23 10.20 20.08
CA GLU A 239 11.16 10.75 21.06
C GLU A 239 12.51 10.03 21.00
N LYS A 240 12.52 8.69 20.96
CA LYS A 240 13.77 7.93 20.85
C LYS A 240 14.55 8.28 19.59
N TYR A 241 13.87 8.46 18.46
CA TYR A 241 14.49 8.91 17.22
C TYR A 241 15.11 10.30 17.36
N VAL A 242 14.31 11.29 17.77
CA VAL A 242 14.73 12.68 17.84
C VAL A 242 15.87 12.83 18.85
N ARG A 243 15.85 12.10 19.97
CA ARG A 243 16.95 12.01 20.93
C ARG A 243 18.23 11.53 20.27
N GLY A 244 18.15 10.46 19.47
CA GLY A 244 19.28 9.92 18.73
C GLY A 244 19.86 10.91 17.72
N VAL A 245 19.00 11.64 17.01
CA VAL A 245 19.41 12.71 16.10
C VAL A 245 20.09 13.86 16.86
N ALA A 246 19.50 14.31 17.97
CA ALA A 246 20.04 15.39 18.80
C ALA A 246 21.42 15.02 19.38
N GLN A 247 21.57 13.81 19.91
CA GLN A 247 22.86 13.32 20.41
C GLN A 247 23.93 13.33 19.33
N ARG A 248 23.62 12.81 18.15
CA ARG A 248 24.56 12.79 17.02
C ARG A 248 24.93 14.19 16.53
N ARG A 249 24.00 15.16 16.59
CA ARG A 249 24.29 16.57 16.30
C ARG A 249 25.28 17.17 17.29
N MET A 250 25.09 16.91 18.59
CA MET A 250 26.02 17.36 19.64
C MET A 250 27.42 16.77 19.45
N GLU A 251 27.53 15.47 19.14
CA GLU A 251 28.81 14.80 18.85
C GLU A 251 29.54 15.41 17.64
N LEU A 252 28.79 15.90 16.66
CA LEU A 252 29.31 16.58 15.47
C LEU A 252 29.58 18.08 15.69
N GLY A 253 29.41 18.60 16.91
CA GLY A 253 29.61 20.02 17.23
C GLY A 253 28.56 20.95 16.61
N LYS A 254 27.45 20.40 16.11
CA LYS A 254 26.31 21.18 15.62
C LYS A 254 25.43 21.55 16.80
N SER A 255 25.40 22.84 17.15
CA SER A 255 24.37 23.41 18.05
C SER A 255 23.17 23.85 17.21
N ASP A 256 21.99 23.78 17.83
CA ASP A 256 20.64 23.88 17.23
C ASP A 256 20.53 24.77 15.99
#